data_AF-A0A563E9A3-F1
#
_entry.id   AF-A0A563E9A3-F1
#
_cell.length_a   1.000
_cell.length_b   1.000
_cell.length_c   1.000
_cell.angle_alpha   90.00
_cell.angle_beta   90.00
_cell.angle_gamma   90.00
#
_symmetry.space_group_name_H-M   'P 1'
#
loop_
_entity.id
_entity.type
_entity.pdbx_description
1 polymer ?
#
loop_
_entity_poly.entity_id
_entity_poly.type
_entity_poly.pdbx_seq_one_letter_code
_entity_poly.pdbx_strand_id
1 'polypeptide(L)'
;MVNGVIAGVPSSVVNLSFPPSGASAWTWHGKPLAHASSGEWGDPDPPTAQSAVIPVEKIHGPLLLVCGKMDAVWPSCAYTTAIQARQQAHHFRYPVTALKLPNAGHYAGSMEAYYSATASFYSNAAGGTLTGNKQGEVKAHDALLKFLQAQR
;
A
#
# COMPACT_ATOMS: atom_id res chain seq x y z
N MET A 1 -6.17 10.86 18.52
CA MET A 1 -5.95 11.47 17.18
C MET A 1 -4.99 10.59 16.40
N VAL A 2 -5.10 10.53 15.07
CA VAL A 2 -4.13 9.90 14.19
C VAL A 2 -3.11 10.98 13.80
N ASN A 3 -1.82 10.78 14.09
CA ASN A 3 -0.78 11.77 13.82
C ASN A 3 -0.08 11.56 12.46
N GLY A 4 -0.48 10.54 11.70
CA GLY A 4 0.07 10.19 10.39
C GLY A 4 -0.32 8.77 10.00
N VAL A 5 -0.18 8.45 8.72
CA VAL A 5 -0.44 7.10 8.19
C VAL A 5 0.77 6.62 7.40
N ILE A 6 1.21 5.40 7.69
CA ILE A 6 2.24 4.69 6.93
C ILE A 6 1.55 3.52 6.23
N ALA A 7 1.70 3.44 4.92
CA ALA A 7 1.11 2.38 4.11
C ALA A 7 2.18 1.71 3.24
N GLY A 8 2.56 0.49 3.64
CA GLY A 8 3.44 -0.38 2.89
C GLY A 8 2.65 -1.23 1.90
N VAL A 9 3.07 -1.22 0.63
CA VAL A 9 2.42 -1.87 -0.51
C VAL A 9 0.89 -1.70 -0.52
N PRO A 10 0.38 -0.47 -0.46
CA PRO A 10 -1.04 -0.21 -0.21
C PRO A 10 -1.95 -0.63 -1.36
N SER A 11 -3.24 -0.78 -1.05
CA SER A 11 -4.34 -0.66 -2.00
C SER A 11 -5.06 0.70 -1.85
N SER A 12 -5.59 1.25 -2.94
CA SER A 12 -6.47 2.45 -2.91
C SER A 12 -7.94 2.08 -2.68
N VAL A 13 -8.25 0.79 -2.71
CA VAL A 13 -9.60 0.23 -2.58
C VAL A 13 -9.64 -0.85 -1.52
N VAL A 14 -10.81 -1.07 -0.93
CA VAL A 14 -11.11 -2.26 -0.14
C VAL A 14 -11.20 -3.44 -1.09
N ASN A 15 -10.24 -4.35 -0.99
CA ASN A 15 -10.19 -5.56 -1.78
C ASN A 15 -11.03 -6.70 -1.16
N LEU A 16 -11.25 -7.75 -1.95
CA LEU A 16 -11.85 -9.01 -1.48
C LEU A 16 -10.94 -9.73 -0.48
N SER A 17 -11.53 -10.57 0.37
CA SER A 17 -10.79 -11.38 1.35
C SER A 17 -9.83 -12.36 0.67
N PHE A 18 -8.72 -12.66 1.34
CA PHE A 18 -7.91 -13.86 1.08
C PHE A 18 -8.12 -14.87 2.21
N PRO A 19 -8.32 -16.17 1.94
CA PRO A 19 -8.52 -16.77 0.62
C PRO A 19 -9.79 -16.22 -0.08
N PRO A 20 -9.87 -16.28 -1.43
CA PRO A 20 -11.00 -15.71 -2.18
C PRO A 20 -12.31 -16.37 -1.78
N SER A 21 -13.22 -15.58 -1.20
CA SER A 21 -14.55 -16.04 -0.76
C SER A 21 -15.71 -15.24 -1.37
N GLY A 22 -15.40 -14.19 -2.12
CA GLY A 22 -16.39 -13.18 -2.55
C GLY A 22 -16.73 -12.16 -1.46
N ALA A 23 -16.23 -12.32 -0.22
CA ALA A 23 -16.47 -11.39 0.88
C ALA A 23 -15.45 -10.24 0.91
N SER A 24 -15.82 -9.16 1.60
CA SER A 24 -14.93 -8.04 1.90
C SER A 24 -13.73 -8.50 2.74
N ALA A 25 -12.53 -7.97 2.45
CA ALA A 25 -11.37 -8.17 3.31
C ALA A 25 -11.49 -7.46 4.67
N TRP A 26 -12.37 -6.46 4.79
CA TRP A 26 -12.44 -5.58 5.94
C TRP A 26 -13.86 -5.38 6.45
N THR A 27 -14.00 -5.27 7.77
CA THR A 27 -15.24 -4.91 8.44
C THR A 27 -15.08 -3.63 9.25
N TRP A 28 -16.17 -2.89 9.41
CA TRP A 28 -16.26 -1.74 10.30
C TRP A 28 -17.45 -1.93 11.25
N HIS A 29 -17.18 -1.93 12.56
CA HIS A 29 -18.16 -2.28 13.60
C HIS A 29 -18.91 -3.59 13.32
N GLY A 30 -18.20 -4.61 12.85
CA GLY A 30 -18.77 -5.94 12.54
C GLY A 30 -19.55 -6.01 11.22
N LYS A 31 -19.64 -4.93 10.44
CA LYS A 31 -20.28 -4.91 9.12
C LYS A 31 -19.23 -4.92 8.00
N PRO A 32 -19.35 -5.77 6.97
CA PRO A 32 -18.45 -5.73 5.82
C PRO A 32 -18.44 -4.34 5.16
N LEU A 33 -17.24 -3.85 4.84
CA LEU A 33 -17.10 -2.67 4.01
C LEU A 33 -17.40 -3.03 2.54
N ALA A 34 -17.92 -2.06 1.78
CA ALA A 34 -17.99 -2.17 0.33
C ALA A 34 -16.59 -2.47 -0.22
N HIS A 35 -16.51 -3.36 -1.20
CA HIS A 35 -15.24 -3.86 -1.74
C HIS A 35 -15.30 -3.93 -3.25
N ALA A 36 -14.13 -3.96 -3.89
CA ALA A 36 -14.00 -4.14 -5.32
C ALA A 36 -14.62 -5.48 -5.75
N SER A 37 -15.18 -5.54 -6.96
CA SER A 37 -15.65 -6.79 -7.54
C SER A 37 -14.47 -7.69 -7.91
N SER A 38 -14.71 -8.99 -8.07
CA SER A 38 -13.66 -9.92 -8.48
C SER A 38 -13.13 -9.65 -9.89
N GLY A 39 -13.96 -9.07 -10.76
CA GLY A 39 -13.57 -8.67 -12.11
C GLY A 39 -12.72 -7.40 -12.16
N GLU A 40 -12.68 -6.63 -11.06
CA GLU A 40 -11.92 -5.38 -10.93
C GLU A 40 -10.77 -5.54 -9.92
N TRP A 41 -10.35 -6.78 -9.62
CA TRP A 41 -9.19 -7.01 -8.77
C TRP A 41 -7.95 -6.32 -9.35
N GLY A 42 -7.28 -5.51 -8.54
CA GLY A 42 -6.13 -4.73 -8.97
C GLY A 42 -6.47 -3.41 -9.65
N ASP A 43 -7.74 -3.08 -9.90
CA ASP A 43 -8.13 -1.78 -10.42
C ASP A 43 -8.04 -0.71 -9.31
N PRO A 44 -7.20 0.33 -9.47
CA PRO A 44 -7.08 1.39 -8.48
C PRO A 44 -8.25 2.37 -8.43
N ASP A 45 -9.15 2.34 -9.43
CA ASP A 45 -10.35 3.18 -9.51
C ASP A 45 -11.50 2.40 -10.19
N PRO A 46 -12.06 1.38 -9.52
CA PRO A 46 -13.00 0.44 -10.12
C PRO A 46 -14.31 1.15 -10.53
N PRO A 47 -14.70 1.13 -11.82
CA PRO A 47 -15.84 1.91 -12.31
C PRO A 47 -17.18 1.45 -11.74
N THR A 48 -17.33 0.16 -11.41
CA THR A 48 -18.59 -0.40 -10.90
C THR A 48 -18.62 -0.52 -9.37
N ALA A 49 -17.48 -0.33 -8.70
CA ALA A 49 -17.34 -0.46 -7.25
C ALA A 49 -16.75 0.80 -6.59
N GLN A 50 -17.21 1.99 -6.98
CA GLN A 50 -16.72 3.27 -6.46
C GLN A 50 -16.83 3.42 -4.93
N SER A 51 -17.79 2.74 -4.28
CA SER A 51 -17.91 2.71 -2.83
C SER A 51 -16.79 1.93 -2.12
N ALA A 52 -16.01 1.14 -2.85
CA ALA A 52 -14.83 0.44 -2.36
C ALA A 52 -13.60 1.34 -2.29
N VAL A 53 -13.58 2.49 -2.97
CA VAL A 53 -12.46 3.43 -2.95
C VAL A 53 -12.29 3.97 -1.52
N ILE A 54 -11.09 3.78 -0.96
CA ILE A 54 -10.78 4.21 0.39
C ILE A 54 -10.67 5.75 0.38
N PRO A 55 -11.42 6.47 1.25
CA PRO A 55 -11.45 7.93 1.26
C PRO A 55 -10.20 8.52 1.95
N VAL A 56 -9.03 8.32 1.36
CA VAL A 56 -7.71 8.75 1.87
C VAL A 56 -7.60 10.27 2.08
N GLU A 57 -8.41 11.06 1.39
CA GLU A 57 -8.53 12.51 1.57
C GLU A 57 -9.09 12.90 2.93
N LYS A 58 -9.77 11.98 3.64
CA LYS A 58 -10.30 12.19 4.99
C LYS A 58 -9.27 11.93 6.10
N ILE A 59 -8.05 11.52 5.75
CA ILE A 59 -6.96 11.33 6.72
C ILE A 59 -6.52 12.70 7.25
N HIS A 60 -6.37 12.83 8.57
CA HIS A 60 -5.94 14.06 9.23
C HIS A 60 -4.48 13.98 9.72
N GLY A 61 -3.54 13.81 8.79
CA GLY A 61 -2.12 13.73 9.08
C GLY A 61 -1.29 13.42 7.83
N PRO A 62 0.05 13.52 7.91
CA PRO A 62 0.95 13.19 6.81
C PRO A 62 0.89 11.71 6.43
N LEU A 63 1.24 11.39 5.18
CA LEU A 63 1.30 10.04 4.65
C LEU A 63 2.72 9.64 4.22
N LEU A 64 3.10 8.41 4.53
CA LEU A 64 4.19 7.69 3.91
C LEU A 64 3.63 6.50 3.13
N LEU A 65 3.86 6.47 1.82
CA LEU A 65 3.43 5.39 0.91
C LEU A 65 4.67 4.70 0.35
N VAL A 66 4.72 3.37 0.40
CA VAL A 66 5.81 2.58 -0.17
C VAL A 66 5.22 1.53 -1.09
N CYS A 67 5.71 1.42 -2.32
CA CYS A 67 5.27 0.38 -3.26
C CYS A 67 6.44 -0.30 -3.97
N GLY A 68 6.24 -1.55 -4.35
CA GLY A 68 7.15 -2.31 -5.20
C GLY A 68 6.68 -2.30 -6.65
N LYS A 69 7.53 -1.90 -7.61
CA LYS A 69 7.19 -1.96 -9.04
C LYS A 69 7.10 -3.40 -9.57
N MET A 70 7.68 -4.35 -8.86
CA MET A 70 7.62 -5.79 -9.17
C MET A 70 6.73 -6.54 -8.16
N ASP A 71 5.77 -5.85 -7.52
CA ASP A 71 4.80 -6.50 -6.63
C ASP A 71 3.95 -7.49 -7.44
N ALA A 72 4.05 -8.76 -7.07
CA ALA A 72 3.35 -9.86 -7.74
C ALA A 72 2.03 -10.26 -7.06
N VAL A 73 1.70 -9.64 -5.91
CA VAL A 73 0.44 -9.89 -5.19
C VAL A 73 -0.66 -8.99 -5.75
N TRP A 74 -0.35 -7.70 -5.90
CA TRP A 74 -1.27 -6.70 -6.46
C TRP A 74 -0.50 -5.48 -7.00
N PRO A 75 -1.14 -4.58 -7.77
CA PRO A 75 -0.43 -3.45 -8.37
C PRO A 75 -0.25 -2.29 -7.37
N SER A 76 0.55 -2.49 -6.32
CA SER A 76 0.73 -1.51 -5.23
C SER A 76 1.21 -0.12 -5.69
N CYS A 77 2.00 -0.04 -6.76
CA CYS A 77 2.40 1.27 -7.31
C CYS A 77 1.30 1.97 -8.13
N ALA A 78 0.36 1.23 -8.73
CA ALA A 78 -0.82 1.83 -9.34
C ALA A 78 -1.74 2.39 -8.26
N TYR A 79 -1.99 1.59 -7.20
CA TYR A 79 -2.74 2.03 -6.02
C TYR A 79 -2.12 3.26 -5.35
N THR A 80 -0.79 3.28 -5.15
CA THR A 80 -0.08 4.46 -4.62
C THR A 80 -0.30 5.70 -5.49
N THR A 81 -0.30 5.53 -6.82
CA THR A 81 -0.53 6.64 -7.74
C THR A 81 -1.97 7.17 -7.64
N ALA A 82 -2.96 6.29 -7.52
CA ALA A 82 -4.35 6.69 -7.34
C ALA A 82 -4.60 7.39 -5.98
N ILE A 83 -3.95 6.93 -4.91
CA ILE A 83 -3.97 7.62 -3.60
C ILE A 83 -3.45 9.06 -3.76
N GLN A 84 -2.28 9.24 -4.41
CA GLN A 84 -1.72 10.57 -4.66
C GLN A 84 -2.63 11.45 -5.52
N ALA A 85 -3.21 10.89 -6.60
CA ALA A 85 -4.12 11.61 -7.49
C ALA A 85 -5.38 12.08 -6.75
N ARG A 86 -5.98 11.21 -5.92
CA ARG A 86 -7.14 11.55 -5.09
C ARG A 86 -6.81 12.65 -4.08
N GLN A 87 -5.66 12.56 -3.42
CA GLN A 87 -5.21 13.60 -2.51
C GLN A 87 -5.03 14.95 -3.20
N GLN A 88 -4.44 14.96 -4.39
CA GLN A 88 -4.30 16.18 -5.21
C GLN A 88 -5.67 16.76 -5.58
N ALA A 89 -6.60 15.93 -6.07
CA ALA A 89 -7.94 16.34 -6.48
C ALA A 89 -8.76 16.92 -5.32
N HIS A 90 -8.52 16.47 -4.09
CA HIS A 90 -9.22 16.94 -2.89
C HIS A 90 -8.43 17.97 -2.06
N HIS A 91 -7.38 18.57 -2.63
CA HIS A 91 -6.55 19.59 -1.97
C HIS A 91 -6.04 19.14 -0.59
N PHE A 92 -5.55 17.90 -0.52
CA PHE A 92 -5.04 17.31 0.70
C PHE A 92 -3.91 18.18 1.29
N ARG A 93 -4.06 18.52 2.57
CA ARG A 93 -3.31 19.60 3.23
C ARG A 93 -2.06 19.12 3.98
N TYR A 94 -1.88 17.81 4.11
CA TYR A 94 -0.75 17.23 4.81
C TYR A 94 0.30 16.71 3.83
N PRO A 95 1.59 16.69 4.23
CA PRO A 95 2.66 16.12 3.41
C PRO A 95 2.39 14.67 3.02
N VAL A 96 2.72 14.33 1.76
CA VAL A 96 2.63 12.96 1.23
C VAL A 96 3.98 12.59 0.66
N THR A 97 4.62 11.58 1.26
CA THR A 97 5.87 10.99 0.76
C THR A 97 5.55 9.65 0.11
N ALA A 98 5.94 9.46 -1.15
CA ALA A 98 5.74 8.21 -1.86
C ALA A 98 7.06 7.65 -2.38
N LEU A 99 7.38 6.39 -2.03
CA LEU A 99 8.55 5.66 -2.52
C LEU A 99 8.10 4.57 -3.48
N LYS A 100 8.54 4.67 -4.75
CA LYS A 100 8.34 3.64 -5.78
C LYS A 100 9.63 2.86 -5.98
N LEU A 101 9.67 1.62 -5.49
CA LEU A 101 10.88 0.81 -5.45
C LEU A 101 10.98 -0.06 -6.72
N PRO A 102 11.93 0.20 -7.64
CA PRO A 102 11.88 -0.32 -9.00
C PRO A 102 12.04 -1.84 -9.13
N ASN A 103 12.86 -2.46 -8.27
CA ASN A 103 13.18 -3.88 -8.33
C ASN A 103 12.61 -4.68 -7.16
N ALA A 104 11.70 -4.06 -6.40
CA ALA A 104 11.13 -4.63 -5.20
C ALA A 104 9.68 -5.10 -5.44
N GLY A 105 9.31 -6.17 -4.75
CA GLY A 105 7.98 -6.76 -4.75
C GLY A 105 7.20 -6.43 -3.48
N HIS A 106 6.25 -7.30 -3.15
CA HIS A 106 5.28 -7.09 -2.09
C HIS A 106 5.91 -6.90 -0.71
N TYR A 107 6.96 -7.67 -0.39
CA TYR A 107 7.62 -7.59 0.91
C TYR A 107 8.36 -6.29 1.17
N ALA A 108 8.59 -5.45 0.15
CA ALA A 108 9.16 -4.13 0.35
C ALA A 108 8.33 -3.23 1.26
N GLY A 109 7.03 -3.53 1.40
CA GLY A 109 6.12 -2.84 2.31
C GLY A 109 6.28 -3.22 3.78
N SER A 110 7.06 -4.26 4.13
CA SER A 110 7.41 -4.58 5.53
C SER A 110 8.18 -3.43 6.19
N MET A 111 9.01 -2.74 5.40
CA MET A 111 9.94 -1.71 5.89
C MET A 111 10.87 -2.23 7.00
N GLU A 112 11.08 -3.55 7.08
CA GLU A 112 11.94 -4.21 8.04
C GLU A 112 13.37 -4.27 7.48
N ALA A 113 14.22 -3.32 7.88
CA ALA A 113 15.62 -3.37 7.49
C ALA A 113 16.33 -4.55 8.18
N TYR A 114 17.27 -5.15 7.46
CA TYR A 114 18.22 -6.15 7.97
C TYR A 114 17.63 -7.52 8.34
N TYR A 115 16.44 -7.86 7.84
CA TYR A 115 15.92 -9.22 7.97
C TYR A 115 16.75 -10.21 7.13
N SER A 116 17.16 -11.33 7.73
CA SER A 116 17.89 -12.39 7.03
C SER A 116 16.92 -13.24 6.21
N ALA A 117 16.43 -12.67 5.11
CA ALA A 117 15.64 -13.40 4.14
C ALA A 117 16.52 -14.09 3.11
N THR A 118 16.24 -15.39 2.89
CA THR A 118 16.74 -16.16 1.76
C THR A 118 15.94 -15.83 0.49
N ALA A 119 16.45 -16.21 -0.68
CA ALA A 119 15.69 -16.09 -1.92
C ALA A 119 14.34 -16.83 -1.87
N SER A 120 14.25 -17.93 -1.11
CA SER A 120 13.01 -18.69 -0.93
C SER A 120 11.95 -17.94 -0.12
N PHE A 121 12.36 -17.01 0.77
CA PHE A 121 11.44 -16.15 1.52
C PHE A 121 10.77 -15.11 0.62
N TYR A 122 11.55 -14.45 -0.24
CA TYR A 122 11.02 -13.57 -1.29
C TYR A 122 10.49 -14.35 -2.50
N SER A 123 9.81 -15.48 -2.24
CA SER A 123 9.25 -16.37 -3.26
C SER A 123 8.69 -15.61 -4.46
N ASN A 124 8.71 -16.23 -5.65
CA ASN A 124 8.17 -15.62 -6.88
C ASN A 124 6.74 -15.06 -6.70
N ALA A 125 5.97 -15.56 -5.72
CA ALA A 125 4.62 -15.08 -5.40
C ALA A 125 4.55 -13.64 -4.85
N ALA A 126 5.62 -13.13 -4.21
CA ALA A 126 5.68 -11.74 -3.75
C ALA A 126 6.35 -10.81 -4.77
N GLY A 127 7.14 -11.38 -5.69
CA GLY A 127 7.87 -10.65 -6.71
C GLY A 127 9.07 -9.86 -6.19
N GLY A 128 9.66 -9.06 -7.09
CA GLY A 128 10.95 -8.42 -6.87
C GLY A 128 12.14 -9.36 -7.03
N THR A 129 13.33 -8.77 -7.04
CA THR A 129 14.60 -9.52 -6.96
C THR A 129 15.07 -9.56 -5.51
N LEU A 130 15.87 -10.57 -5.12
CA LEU A 130 16.46 -10.63 -3.77
C LEU A 130 17.17 -9.32 -3.39
N THR A 131 18.04 -8.83 -4.27
CA THR A 131 18.76 -7.56 -4.07
C THR A 131 17.82 -6.37 -4.05
N GLY A 132 16.83 -6.33 -4.95
CA GLY A 132 15.86 -5.25 -5.03
C GLY A 132 14.95 -5.14 -3.81
N ASN A 133 14.52 -6.28 -3.25
CA ASN A 133 13.76 -6.33 -2.01
C ASN A 133 14.60 -5.85 -0.82
N LYS A 134 15.82 -6.39 -0.65
CA LYS A 134 16.72 -5.96 0.43
C LYS A 134 17.04 -4.47 0.39
N GLN A 135 17.38 -3.95 -0.79
CA GLN A 135 17.62 -2.51 -0.96
C GLN A 135 16.35 -1.69 -0.77
N GLY A 136 15.21 -2.22 -1.18
CA GLY A 136 13.90 -1.60 -1.02
C GLY A 136 13.51 -1.43 0.43
N GLU A 137 13.65 -2.50 1.23
CA GLU A 137 13.36 -2.51 2.66
C GLU A 137 14.24 -1.52 3.44
N VAL A 138 15.55 -1.47 3.15
CA VAL A 138 16.44 -0.47 3.77
C VAL A 138 15.99 0.95 3.44
N LYS A 139 15.67 1.25 2.18
CA LYS A 139 15.19 2.59 1.77
C LYS A 139 13.84 2.94 2.41
N ALA A 140 12.94 1.96 2.49
CA ALA A 140 11.63 2.13 3.12
C ALA A 140 11.76 2.35 4.63
N HIS A 141 12.67 1.63 5.28
CA HIS A 141 12.98 1.78 6.69
C HIS A 141 13.56 3.17 7.00
N ASP A 142 14.51 3.65 6.21
CA ASP A 142 15.06 5.01 6.35
C ASP A 142 13.95 6.08 6.22
N ALA A 143 13.02 5.88 5.28
CA ALA A 143 11.88 6.77 5.10
C ALA A 143 10.90 6.71 6.28
N LEU A 144 10.65 5.51 6.83
CA LEU A 144 9.86 5.29 8.02
C LEU A 144 10.44 6.04 9.23
N LEU A 145 11.75 5.90 9.50
CA LEU A 145 12.40 6.58 10.62
C LEU A 145 12.34 8.10 10.47
N LYS A 146 12.60 8.64 9.27
CA LYS A 146 12.47 10.07 8.97
C LYS A 146 11.03 10.56 9.17
N PHE A 147 10.05 9.79 8.69
CA PHE A 147 8.64 10.11 8.85
C PHE A 147 8.26 10.22 10.34
N LEU A 148 8.64 9.22 11.15
CA LEU A 148 8.36 9.19 12.59
C LEU A 148 9.06 10.32 13.36
N GLN A 149 10.31 10.65 13.01
CA GLN A 149 11.05 11.76 13.62
C GLN A 149 10.37 13.11 13.37
N ALA A 150 9.73 13.28 12.21
CA ALA A 150 9.01 14.50 11.85
C ALA A 150 7.64 14.65 12.54
N GLN A 151 7.16 13.63 13.28
CA GLN A 151 5.88 13.69 14.01
C GLN A 151 6.04 14.03 15.51
N ARG A 152 7.25 14.44 15.91
CA ARG A 152 7.56 14.82 17.29
C ARG A 152 7.22 16.27 17.58
#